data_AF-A0A453IQS0-F1
#
_entry.id   AF-A0A453IQS0-F1
#
_cell.length_a   1.000
_cell.length_b   1.000
_cell.length_c   1.000
_cell.angle_alpha   90.00
_cell.angle_beta   90.00
_cell.angle_gamma   90.00
#
_symmetry.space_group_name_H-M   'P 1'
#
loop_
_entity.id
_entity.type
_entity.pdbx_description
1 polymer ?
#
loop_
_entity_poly.entity_id
_entity_poly.type
_entity_poly.pdbx_seq_one_letter_code
_entity_poly.pdbx_strand_id
1 'polypeptide(L)'
;MPAARAFPLAKLMNALQSYQNASKQTIFIEYIMLDGVNDQEEHAHKLGKLLENFKAVVNLIPFNPIGSASTFKTSSDQSIKKFQKVLRGIYSIRTTVRQEMGQDIAGACGQLVVSLPDERSAGGATLLSDIEDLRI
;
A
#
# COMPACT_ATOMS: atom_id res chain seq x y z
N MET A 1 3.75 2.79 7.39
CA MET A 1 3.79 1.31 7.39
C MET A 1 4.32 0.79 8.73
N PRO A 2 3.48 0.30 9.66
CA PRO A 2 3.92 -0.17 10.99
C PRO A 2 4.98 -1.29 10.94
N ALA A 3 4.86 -2.20 9.97
CA ALA A 3 5.83 -3.28 9.76
C ALA A 3 7.26 -2.79 9.47
N ALA A 4 7.42 -1.57 8.91
CA ALA A 4 8.73 -0.99 8.61
C ALA A 4 9.56 -0.71 9.88
N ARG A 5 8.93 -0.66 11.06
CA ARG A 5 9.62 -0.55 12.35
C ARG A 5 10.32 -1.86 12.73
N ALA A 6 9.66 -2.99 12.50
CA ALA A 6 10.20 -4.32 12.78
C ALA A 6 11.16 -4.81 11.68
N PHE A 7 10.92 -4.39 10.43
CA PHE A 7 11.72 -4.74 9.27
C PHE A 7 12.20 -3.45 8.57
N PRO A 8 13.36 -2.91 8.98
CA PRO A 8 13.92 -1.71 8.37
C PRO A 8 14.17 -1.90 6.88
N LEU A 9 14.08 -0.81 6.12
CA LEU A 9 14.23 -0.83 4.66
C LEU A 9 15.52 -1.52 4.19
N ALA A 10 16.66 -1.25 4.83
CA ALA A 10 17.93 -1.88 4.47
C ALA A 10 17.87 -3.43 4.57
N LYS A 11 17.19 -3.96 5.58
CA LYS A 11 17.00 -5.40 5.75
C LYS A 11 16.12 -5.98 4.64
N LEU A 12 15.06 -5.26 4.26
CA LEU A 12 14.21 -5.62 3.12
C LEU A 12 15.01 -5.63 1.82
N MET A 13 15.80 -4.60 1.53
CA MET A 13 16.60 -4.52 0.31
C MET A 13 17.61 -5.68 0.21
N ASN A 14 18.27 -6.03 1.31
CA ASN A 14 19.17 -7.18 1.34
C ASN A 14 18.44 -8.49 1.04
N ALA A 15 17.25 -8.69 1.61
CA ALA A 15 16.43 -9.88 1.32
C ALA A 15 16.00 -9.94 -0.15
N LEU A 16 15.61 -8.81 -0.74
CA LEU A 16 15.27 -8.71 -2.16
C LEU A 16 16.47 -9.06 -3.05
N GLN A 17 17.67 -8.59 -2.69
CA GLN A 17 18.90 -8.89 -3.43
C GLN A 17 19.21 -10.39 -3.40
N SER A 18 19.15 -11.01 -2.23
CA SER A 18 19.35 -12.45 -2.08
C SER A 18 18.33 -13.25 -2.89
N TYR A 19 17.05 -12.87 -2.82
CA TYR A 19 15.99 -13.52 -3.58
C TYR A 19 16.19 -13.39 -5.09
N GLN A 20 16.51 -12.20 -5.59
CA GLN A 20 16.70 -11.98 -7.02
C GLN A 20 17.97 -12.67 -7.54
N ASN A 21 19.04 -12.73 -6.73
CA ASN A 21 20.25 -13.45 -7.09
C ASN A 21 20.02 -14.95 -7.26
N ALA A 22 19.18 -15.55 -6.41
CA ALA A 22 18.83 -16.97 -6.47
C ALA A 22 17.81 -17.29 -7.58
N SER A 23 16.74 -16.48 -7.67
CA SER A 23 15.60 -16.78 -8.55
C SER A 23 15.72 -16.20 -9.97
N LYS A 24 16.53 -15.15 -10.15
CA LYS A 24 16.60 -14.31 -11.35
C LYS A 24 15.26 -13.69 -11.78
N GLN A 25 14.26 -13.71 -10.89
CA GLN A 25 12.93 -13.21 -11.16
C GLN A 25 12.86 -11.68 -11.07
N THR A 26 11.94 -11.10 -11.84
CA THR A 26 11.60 -9.68 -11.74
C THR A 26 10.80 -9.43 -10.47
N ILE A 27 11.19 -8.42 -9.70
CA ILE A 27 10.46 -8.02 -8.49
C ILE A 27 9.38 -7.00 -8.88
N PHE A 28 8.15 -7.22 -8.40
CA PHE A 28 7.07 -6.25 -8.54
C PHE A 28 6.98 -5.43 -7.25
N ILE A 29 7.09 -4.10 -7.39
CA ILE A 29 7.00 -3.15 -6.28
C ILE A 29 5.66 -2.43 -6.38
N GLU A 30 4.83 -2.57 -5.35
CA GLU A 30 3.61 -1.79 -5.21
C GLU A 30 3.91 -0.49 -4.46
N TYR A 31 3.50 0.63 -5.04
CA TYR A 31 3.73 1.96 -4.48
C TYR A 31 2.42 2.74 -4.43
N ILE A 32 1.88 2.92 -3.23
CA ILE A 32 0.65 3.69 -3.03
C ILE A 32 0.98 5.18 -3.14
N MET A 33 0.21 5.89 -3.97
CA MET A 33 0.37 7.32 -4.25
C MET A 33 -0.51 8.14 -3.31
N LEU A 34 0.11 8.78 -2.32
CA LEU A 34 -0.54 9.60 -1.29
C LEU A 34 -0.16 11.07 -1.51
N ASP A 35 -1.18 11.90 -1.73
CA ASP A 35 -1.03 13.33 -2.01
C ASP A 35 -0.26 14.05 -0.90
N GLY A 36 0.82 14.73 -1.27
CA GLY A 36 1.66 15.51 -0.36
C GLY A 36 2.48 14.70 0.64
N VAL A 37 2.40 13.36 0.62
CA VAL A 37 3.11 12.48 1.56
C VAL A 37 4.29 11.80 0.89
N ASN A 38 4.08 11.16 -0.26
CA ASN A 38 5.10 10.34 -0.91
C ASN A 38 5.07 10.44 -2.45
N ASP A 39 4.44 11.46 -3.00
CA ASP A 39 4.14 11.58 -4.44
C ASP A 39 4.91 12.70 -5.16
N GLN A 40 5.71 13.46 -4.42
CA GLN A 40 6.59 14.49 -4.98
C GLN A 40 7.70 13.90 -5.86
N GLU A 41 8.21 14.70 -6.79
CA GLU A 41 9.25 14.30 -7.75
C GLU A 41 10.52 13.76 -7.06
N GLU A 42 10.91 14.35 -5.92
CA GLU A 42 12.05 13.88 -5.13
C GLU A 42 11.87 12.44 -4.61
N HIS A 43 10.64 12.00 -4.34
CA HIS A 43 10.36 10.63 -3.93
C HIS A 43 10.55 9.66 -5.08
N ALA A 44 10.20 10.06 -6.31
CA ALA A 44 10.48 9.27 -7.51
C ALA A 44 11.98 9.09 -7.72
N HIS A 45 12.78 10.12 -7.49
CA HIS A 45 14.25 10.03 -7.54
C HIS A 45 14.83 9.12 -6.45
N LYS A 46 14.35 9.24 -5.20
CA LYS A 46 14.76 8.37 -4.09
C LYS A 46 14.42 6.90 -4.40
N LEU A 47 13.21 6.63 -4.90
CA LEU A 47 12.79 5.28 -5.28
C LEU A 47 13.58 4.75 -6.47
N GLY A 48 13.79 5.56 -7.50
CA GLY A 48 14.55 5.18 -8.69
C GLY A 48 15.98 4.77 -8.35
N LYS A 49 16.67 5.58 -7.52
CA LYS A 49 18.01 5.27 -7.04
C LYS A 49 18.05 4.02 -6.17
N LEU A 50 17.04 3.81 -5.33
CA LEU A 50 16.95 2.61 -4.48
C LEU A 50 16.82 1.31 -5.31
N LEU A 51 16.16 1.40 -6.47
CA LEU A 51 15.86 0.26 -7.33
C LEU A 51 16.81 0.10 -8.53
N GLU A 52 17.80 0.97 -8.70
CA GLU A 52 18.65 1.02 -9.91
C GLU A 52 19.39 -0.29 -10.20
N ASN A 53 19.73 -1.05 -9.15
CA ASN A 53 20.45 -2.32 -9.26
C ASN A 53 19.53 -3.55 -9.26
N PHE A 54 18.21 -3.34 -9.32
CA PHE A 54 17.21 -4.42 -9.29
C PHE A 54 16.52 -4.56 -10.64
N LYS A 55 16.28 -5.81 -11.05
CA LYS A 55 15.30 -6.12 -12.08
C LYS A 55 13.90 -5.95 -11.50
N ALA A 56 13.36 -4.74 -11.57
CA ALA A 56 12.09 -4.38 -10.93
C ALA A 56 11.07 -3.76 -11.90
N VAL A 57 9.80 -3.95 -11.57
CA VAL A 57 8.65 -3.25 -12.16
C VAL A 57 7.92 -2.55 -11.03
N VAL A 58 7.64 -1.26 -11.20
CA VAL A 58 6.89 -0.48 -10.21
C VAL A 58 5.44 -0.35 -10.66
N ASN A 59 4.51 -0.64 -9.76
CA ASN A 59 3.08 -0.41 -9.94
C ASN A 59 2.64 0.74 -9.02
N LEU A 60 2.38 1.90 -9.62
CA LEU A 60 1.82 3.05 -8.91
C LEU A 60 0.32 2.80 -8.69
N ILE A 61 -0.11 2.84 -7.44
CA ILE A 61 -1.49 2.58 -7.04
C ILE A 61 -2.06 3.91 -6.51
N PRO A 62 -2.96 4.58 -7.25
CA PRO A 62 -3.71 5.70 -6.71
C PRO A 62 -4.42 5.28 -5.42
N PHE A 63 -4.35 6.12 -4.40
CA PHE A 63 -4.96 5.80 -3.11
C PHE A 63 -6.49 5.91 -3.23
N ASN A 64 -7.21 4.85 -2.89
CA ASN A 64 -8.66 4.86 -2.80
C ASN A 64 -9.09 5.13 -1.35
N PRO A 65 -9.64 6.32 -1.03
CA PRO A 65 -10.09 6.63 0.32
C PRO A 65 -11.33 5.79 0.69
N ILE A 66 -11.27 5.10 1.83
CA ILE A 66 -12.41 4.35 2.36
C ILE A 66 -13.04 5.17 3.50
N GLY A 67 -14.26 5.65 3.27
CA GLY A 67 -15.06 6.40 4.25
C GLY A 67 -14.57 7.82 4.53
N SER A 68 -15.33 8.56 5.36
CA SER A 68 -15.09 9.97 5.69
C SER A 68 -13.95 10.20 6.71
N ALA A 69 -13.34 9.14 7.23
CA ALA A 69 -12.33 9.20 8.30
C ALA A 69 -10.87 9.15 7.81
N SER A 70 -10.63 9.01 6.49
CA SER A 70 -9.25 8.95 5.97
C SER A 70 -8.58 10.33 6.00
N THR A 71 -7.44 10.43 6.67
CA THR A 71 -6.58 11.64 6.67
C THR A 71 -5.74 11.78 5.40
N PHE A 72 -5.63 10.70 4.61
CA PHE A 72 -4.89 10.69 3.35
C PHE A 72 -5.79 10.98 2.15
N LYS A 73 -5.19 11.57 1.12
CA LYS A 73 -5.83 11.91 -0.15
C LYS A 73 -5.12 11.22 -1.31
N THR A 74 -5.87 10.98 -2.37
CA THR A 74 -5.33 10.46 -3.62
C THR A 74 -4.47 11.50 -4.31
N SER A 75 -3.28 11.12 -4.77
CA SER A 75 -2.42 11.99 -5.56
C SER A 75 -3.10 12.42 -6.85
N SER A 76 -2.84 13.65 -7.29
CA SER A 76 -3.33 14.13 -8.58
C SER A 76 -2.76 13.31 -9.76
N ASP A 77 -3.52 13.18 -10.84
CA ASP A 77 -3.07 12.58 -12.09
C ASP A 77 -1.77 13.19 -12.62
N GLN A 78 -1.59 14.50 -12.41
CA GLN A 78 -0.37 15.20 -12.82
C GLN A 78 0.84 14.74 -11.99
N SER A 79 0.68 14.62 -10.66
CA SER A 79 1.73 14.10 -9.77
C SER A 79 2.10 12.67 -10.17
N ILE A 80 1.12 11.81 -10.39
CA ILE A 80 1.33 10.41 -10.79
C ILE A 80 2.07 10.33 -12.14
N LYS A 81 1.67 11.13 -13.13
CA LYS A 81 2.33 11.18 -14.44
C LYS A 81 3.78 11.68 -14.34
N LYS A 82 4.06 12.70 -13.52
CA LYS A 82 5.42 13.20 -13.27
C LYS A 82 6.28 12.12 -12.61
N PHE A 83 5.76 11.48 -11.57
CA PHE A 83 6.43 10.38 -10.86
C PHE A 83 6.77 9.23 -11.82
N GLN A 84 5.81 8.79 -12.62
CA GLN A 84 6.00 7.76 -13.64
C GLN A 84 7.05 8.18 -14.69
N LYS A 85 7.04 9.44 -15.12
CA LYS A 85 8.00 9.97 -16.09
C LYS A 85 9.43 9.92 -15.56
N VAL A 86 9.65 10.25 -14.29
CA VAL A 86 10.98 10.16 -13.65
C VAL A 86 11.47 8.72 -13.63
N LEU A 87 10.66 7.79 -13.12
CA LEU A 87 11.06 6.38 -13.03
C LEU A 87 11.38 5.77 -14.41
N ARG A 88 10.55 6.03 -15.42
CA ARG A 88 10.74 5.49 -16.76
C ARG A 88 11.86 6.19 -17.53
N GLY A 89 11.94 7.51 -17.43
CA GLY A 89 12.84 8.32 -18.26
C GLY A 89 14.27 8.37 -17.75
N ILE A 90 14.46 8.46 -16.43
CA ILE A 90 15.78 8.66 -15.82
C ILE A 90 16.36 7.32 -15.36
N TYR A 91 15.54 6.49 -14.73
CA TYR A 91 16.00 5.23 -14.13
C TYR A 91 15.70 4.01 -15.00
N SER A 92 15.02 4.18 -16.14
CA SER A 92 14.63 3.08 -17.04
C SER A 92 13.82 1.97 -16.36
N ILE A 93 13.11 2.30 -15.27
CA ILE A 93 12.28 1.34 -14.53
C ILE A 93 10.89 1.27 -15.18
N ARG A 94 10.49 0.06 -15.60
CA ARG A 94 9.14 -0.17 -16.10
C ARG A 94 8.14 0.16 -15.00
N THR A 95 7.24 1.10 -15.31
CA THR A 95 6.28 1.62 -14.33
C THR A 95 4.86 1.62 -14.90
N THR A 96 3.93 0.98 -14.21
CA THR A 96 2.50 0.97 -14.51
C THR A 96 1.73 1.82 -13.52
N VAL A 97 0.55 2.30 -13.91
CA VAL A 97 -0.41 2.93 -13.00
C VAL A 97 -1.62 2.02 -12.96
N ARG A 98 -1.98 1.53 -11.77
CA ARG A 98 -3.15 0.67 -11.59
C ARG A 98 -4.41 1.50 -11.86
N GLN A 99 -5.19 1.07 -12.83
CA GLN A 99 -6.52 1.63 -13.08
C GLN A 99 -7.46 1.15 -11.98
N GLU A 100 -8.20 2.07 -11.38
CA GLU A 100 -9.25 1.73 -10.43
C GLU A 100 -10.46 1.22 -11.22
N MET A 101 -10.69 -0.09 -11.19
CA MET A 101 -11.91 -0.72 -11.71
C MET A 101 -12.89 -0.86 -10.53
N GLY A 102 -14.13 -0.37 -10.65
CA GLY A 102 -15.21 -0.68 -9.70
C GLY A 102 -15.41 0.28 -8.51
N GLN A 103 -14.99 1.56 -8.59
CA GLN A 103 -15.35 2.56 -7.55
C GLN A 103 -16.86 2.71 -7.36
N ASP A 104 -17.62 2.48 -8.43
CA ASP A 104 -19.08 2.52 -8.51
C ASP A 104 -19.79 1.42 -7.71
N ILE A 105 -19.09 0.35 -7.32
CA ILE A 105 -19.70 -0.83 -6.65
C ILE A 105 -19.03 -1.25 -5.34
N ALA A 106 -18.18 -0.41 -4.75
CA ALA A 106 -17.44 -0.75 -3.53
C ALA A 106 -16.71 -2.13 -3.61
N GLY A 107 -16.07 -2.42 -4.76
CA GLY A 107 -15.30 -3.65 -5.02
C GLY A 107 -13.77 -3.46 -5.07
N ALA A 108 -13.23 -2.31 -4.65
CA ALA A 108 -11.81 -2.00 -4.75
C ALA A 108 -10.96 -2.69 -3.66
N CYS A 109 -9.68 -2.89 -3.96
CA CYS A 109 -8.70 -3.53 -3.09
C CYS A 109 -8.56 -2.74 -1.76
N GLY A 110 -8.92 -3.37 -0.63
CA GLY A 110 -8.98 -2.73 0.70
C GLY A 110 -10.39 -2.59 1.28
N GLN A 111 -11.44 -2.85 0.49
CA GLN A 111 -12.84 -2.71 0.90
C GLN A 111 -13.46 -3.97 1.52
N LEU A 112 -12.65 -5.00 1.80
CA LEU A 112 -13.06 -6.11 2.67
C LEU A 112 -13.10 -5.64 4.13
N VAL A 113 -14.05 -4.77 4.43
CA VAL A 113 -14.46 -4.46 5.80
C VAL A 113 -15.46 -5.55 6.18
N VAL A 114 -15.10 -6.40 7.14
CA VAL A 114 -16.11 -7.20 7.82
C VAL A 114 -16.98 -6.21 8.58
N SER A 115 -18.18 -5.94 8.07
CA SER A 115 -19.22 -5.28 8.84
C SER A 115 -19.58 -6.20 10.00
N LEU A 116 -18.90 -6.05 11.14
CA LEU A 116 -19.42 -6.57 12.38
C LEU A 116 -20.75 -5.84 12.63
N PRO A 117 -21.87 -6.56 12.83
CA PRO A 117 -23.14 -5.92 13.16
C PRO A 117 -22.93 -5.02 14.38
N ASP A 118 -23.36 -3.76 14.26
CA ASP A 118 -23.37 -2.82 15.37
C ASP A 118 -24.41 -3.27 16.39
N GLU A 119 -24.02 -4.11 17.36
CA GLU A 119 -24.85 -4.46 18.51
C GLU A 119 -24.90 -3.30 19.53
N ARG A 120 -25.29 -2.11 19.07
CA ARG A 120 -25.61 -0.97 19.94
C ARG A 120 -26.88 -0.27 19.49
N SER A 121 -27.95 -1.04 19.32
CA SER A 121 -29.32 -0.52 19.33
C SER A 121 -30.32 -1.62 19.72
N ALA A 122 -30.20 -2.14 20.94
CA ALA A 122 -31.32 -2.74 21.66
C ALA A 122 -31.03 -2.64 23.16
N GLY A 123 -31.74 -1.75 23.84
CA GLY A 123 -31.73 -1.71 25.30
C GLY A 123 -32.39 -2.97 25.88
N GLY A 124 -31.79 -3.53 26.92
CA GLY A 124 -32.39 -4.61 27.70
C GLY A 124 -31.33 -5.48 28.38
N ALA A 125 -31.13 -5.25 29.68
CA ALA A 125 -30.19 -5.96 30.53
C ALA A 125 -30.31 -7.49 30.47
N THR A 126 -29.17 -8.21 30.47
CA THR A 126 -28.87 -9.35 31.35
C THR A 126 -27.34 -9.60 31.32
N LEU A 127 -26.80 -10.01 32.46
CA LEU A 127 -25.40 -10.07 32.84
C LEU A 127 -24.44 -10.81 31.88
N LEU A 128 -23.24 -10.23 31.79
CA LEU A 128 -21.99 -10.85 31.36
C LEU A 128 -21.76 -12.19 32.09
N SER A 129 -21.48 -13.25 31.34
CA SER A 129 -20.66 -14.37 31.81
C SER A 129 -19.38 -14.37 30.98
N ASP A 130 -18.30 -13.88 31.58
CA ASP A 130 -16.97 -13.76 30.99
C ASP A 130 -16.38 -15.13 30.64
N ILE A 131 -15.54 -15.13 29.61
CA ILE A 131 -14.89 -16.31 29.02
C ILE A 131 -13.78 -16.92 29.92
N GLU A 132 -13.63 -16.43 31.16
CA GLU A 132 -12.61 -16.88 32.12
C GLU A 132 -13.02 -18.13 32.94
N ASP A 133 -14.26 -18.62 32.82
CA ASP A 133 -14.73 -19.82 33.54
C ASP A 133 -14.43 -21.17 32.86
N LEU A 134 -13.72 -21.19 31.72
CA LEU A 134 -13.23 -22.42 31.10
C LEU A 134 -11.81 -22.74 31.59
N ARG A 135 -11.71 -23.32 32.79
CA ARG A 135 -10.53 -24.10 33.21
C ARG A 135 -10.74 -25.59 32.89
N ILE A 136 -9.95 -26.06 31.91
CA ILE A 136 -9.53 -27.44 31.55
C ILE A 136 -10.66 -28.48 31.37
#